data_AF-A0A2E3KIA3-F1
#
_entry.id   AF-A0A2E3KIA3-F1
#
_cell.length_a   1.000
_cell.length_b   1.000
_cell.length_c   1.000
_cell.angle_alpha   90.00
_cell.angle_beta   90.00
_cell.angle_gamma   90.00
#
_symmetry.space_group_name_H-M   'P 1'
#
loop_
_entity.id
_entity.type
_entity.pdbx_description
1 polymer ?
#
loop_
_entity_poly.entity_id
_entity_poly.type
_entity_poly.pdbx_seq_one_letter_code
_entity_poly.pdbx_strand_id
1 'polypeptide(L)'
;MPASGTGSALSELWPWLIALVVIVLVGGVVIGVVSKWMRSSDDSEQIGFTLGDLRELHRDGKLSTEELKLAEEKIISSVQAGISDETRAELDRIRPRKSTAQPASAENSDSDPVD
;
A
#
# COMPACT_ATOMS: atom_id res chain seq x y z
N MET A 1 -68.10 12.69 15.09
CA MET A 1 -66.97 11.86 15.55
C MET A 1 -65.72 12.33 14.81
N PRO A 2 -64.75 12.99 15.48
CA PRO A 2 -63.61 13.58 14.78
C PRO A 2 -62.61 12.51 14.34
N ALA A 3 -62.50 12.33 13.02
CA ALA A 3 -61.41 11.60 12.38
C ALA A 3 -60.16 12.51 12.36
N SER A 4 -59.42 12.53 13.47
CA SER A 4 -58.19 13.34 13.60
C SER A 4 -56.97 12.53 14.04
N GLY A 5 -57.07 11.21 14.13
CA GLY A 5 -56.01 10.35 14.69
C GLY A 5 -54.87 9.99 13.74
N THR A 6 -55.08 10.03 12.41
CA THR A 6 -54.10 9.48 11.45
C THR A 6 -52.92 10.42 11.19
N GLY A 7 -53.16 11.74 11.18
CA GLY A 7 -52.12 12.74 10.93
C GLY A 7 -51.08 12.78 12.05
N SER A 8 -51.53 12.77 13.30
CA SER A 8 -50.64 12.81 14.48
C SER A 8 -49.81 11.53 14.61
N ALA A 9 -50.42 10.36 14.35
CA ALA A 9 -49.71 9.10 14.36
C ALA A 9 -48.60 9.05 13.29
N LEU A 10 -48.85 9.58 12.10
CA LEU A 10 -47.85 9.60 11.03
C LEU A 10 -46.70 10.58 11.34
N SER A 11 -47.00 11.73 11.93
CA SER A 11 -45.97 12.68 12.37
C SER A 11 -45.09 12.14 13.50
N GLU A 12 -45.64 11.27 14.35
CA GLU A 12 -44.91 10.65 15.46
C GLU A 12 -44.06 9.46 15.01
N LEU A 13 -44.46 8.78 13.93
CA LEU A 13 -43.69 7.68 13.31
C LEU A 13 -42.55 8.18 12.41
N TRP A 14 -42.69 9.36 11.82
CA TRP A 14 -41.68 9.97 10.95
C TRP A 14 -40.26 10.02 11.54
N PRO A 15 -40.04 10.52 12.79
CA PRO A 15 -38.71 10.54 13.39
C PRO A 15 -38.15 9.12 13.63
N TRP A 16 -39.01 8.16 13.97
CA TRP A 16 -38.59 6.78 14.18
C TRP A 16 -38.14 6.10 12.88
N LEU A 17 -38.84 6.36 11.77
CA LEU A 17 -38.46 5.87 10.45
C LEU A 17 -37.11 6.46 10.00
N ILE A 18 -36.91 7.77 10.19
CA ILE A 18 -35.64 8.43 9.88
C ILE A 18 -34.52 7.85 10.75
N ALA A 19 -34.75 7.68 12.05
CA ALA A 19 -33.79 7.08 12.95
C ALA A 19 -33.41 5.65 12.51
N LEU A 20 -34.38 4.84 12.10
CA LEU A 20 -34.13 3.50 11.58
C LEU A 20 -33.28 3.52 10.31
N VAL A 21 -33.58 4.41 9.36
CA VAL A 21 -32.80 4.56 8.12
C VAL A 21 -31.37 4.99 8.44
N VAL A 22 -31.19 5.94 9.36
CA VAL A 22 -29.86 6.39 9.80
C VAL A 22 -29.10 5.24 10.47
N ILE A 23 -29.74 4.45 11.34
CA ILE A 23 -29.12 3.29 11.99
C ILE A 23 -28.68 2.26 10.93
N VAL A 24 -29.51 1.97 9.93
CA VAL A 24 -29.17 1.03 8.86
C VAL A 24 -28.02 1.57 8.01
N LEU A 25 -28.01 2.86 7.68
CA LEU A 25 -26.90 3.48 6.96
C LEU A 25 -25.61 3.45 7.76
N VAL A 26 -25.65 3.81 9.04
CA VAL A 26 -24.48 3.77 9.92
C VAL A 26 -23.98 2.34 10.10
N GLY A 27 -24.88 1.38 10.33
CA GLY A 27 -24.55 -0.04 10.41
C GLY A 27 -23.92 -0.56 9.13
N GLY A 28 -24.50 -0.21 7.97
CA GLY A 28 -23.97 -0.56 6.66
C GLY A 28 -22.59 0.05 6.39
N VAL A 29 -22.38 1.32 6.77
CA VAL A 29 -21.08 2.00 6.67
C VAL A 29 -20.06 1.35 7.59
N VAL A 30 -20.41 1.05 8.85
CA VAL A 30 -19.51 0.40 9.80
C VAL A 30 -19.12 -1.00 9.32
N ILE A 31 -20.08 -1.81 8.87
CA ILE A 31 -19.82 -3.14 8.30
C ILE A 31 -18.96 -3.01 7.04
N GLY A 32 -19.24 -2.03 6.18
CA GLY A 32 -18.45 -1.76 4.98
C GLY A 32 -17.01 -1.37 5.30
N VAL A 33 -16.79 -0.49 6.29
CA VAL A 33 -15.46 -0.04 6.73
C VAL A 33 -14.70 -1.19 7.41
N VAL A 34 -15.35 -1.96 8.29
CA VAL A 34 -14.74 -3.11 8.95
C VAL A 34 -14.42 -4.22 7.95
N SER A 35 -15.33 -4.49 7.00
CA SER A 35 -15.10 -5.47 5.92
C SER A 35 -13.97 -5.02 4.99
N LYS A 36 -13.90 -3.73 4.64
CA LYS A 36 -12.79 -3.14 3.88
C LYS A 36 -11.48 -3.29 4.66
N TRP A 37 -11.48 -3.02 5.96
CA TRP A 37 -10.29 -3.11 6.80
C TRP A 37 -9.78 -4.55 6.96
N MET A 38 -10.68 -5.53 7.12
CA MET A 38 -10.31 -6.95 7.16
C MET A 38 -9.84 -7.48 5.80
N ARG A 39 -10.46 -7.07 4.69
CA ARG A 39 -10.08 -7.51 3.33
C ARG A 39 -8.81 -6.82 2.82
N SER A 40 -8.50 -5.61 3.28
CA SER A 40 -7.22 -4.94 3.05
C SER A 40 -6.03 -5.63 3.73
N SER A 41 -6.24 -6.71 4.49
CA SER A 41 -5.15 -7.56 4.99
C SER A 41 -4.73 -8.66 3.99
N ASP A 42 -5.60 -9.02 3.02
CA ASP A 42 -5.31 -10.06 2.01
C ASP A 42 -4.99 -9.48 0.63
N ASP A 43 -5.57 -8.34 0.25
CA ASP A 43 -5.29 -7.70 -1.02
C ASP A 43 -4.52 -6.39 -0.82
N SER A 44 -3.23 -6.44 -1.16
CA SER A 44 -2.33 -5.32 -1.39
C SER A 44 -2.79 -4.43 -2.55
N GLU A 45 -4.01 -3.92 -2.52
CA GLU A 45 -4.44 -2.80 -3.36
C GLU A 45 -3.83 -1.53 -2.76
N GLN A 46 -2.70 -1.16 -3.33
CA GLN A 46 -1.90 0.03 -3.09
C GLN A 46 -2.69 1.31 -3.44
N ILE A 47 -3.76 1.59 -2.70
CA ILE A 47 -4.34 2.93 -2.58
C ILE A 47 -3.47 3.68 -1.55
N GLY A 48 -2.20 3.86 -1.89
CA GLY A 48 -1.21 4.58 -1.11
C GLY A 48 -0.69 5.75 -1.92
N PHE A 49 -0.42 6.87 -1.25
CA PHE A 49 0.27 8.03 -1.81
C PHE A 49 1.46 7.57 -2.68
N THR A 50 1.46 7.95 -3.95
CA THR A 50 2.57 7.59 -4.85
C THR A 50 3.75 8.53 -4.62
N LEU A 51 4.97 8.09 -4.95
CA LEU A 51 6.15 8.98 -4.94
C LEU A 51 5.96 10.22 -5.82
N GLY A 52 5.20 10.10 -6.91
CA GLY A 52 4.86 11.23 -7.78
C GLY A 52 3.98 12.26 -7.08
N ASP A 53 3.00 11.79 -6.33
CA ASP A 53 2.05 12.64 -5.59
C ASP A 53 2.74 13.37 -4.42
N LEU A 54 3.67 12.71 -3.71
CA LEU A 54 4.53 13.34 -2.71
C LEU A 54 5.39 14.47 -3.30
N ARG A 55 5.96 14.23 -4.49
CA ARG A 55 6.82 15.20 -5.18
C ARG A 55 6.04 16.39 -5.70
N GLU A 56 4.81 16.16 -6.16
CA GLU A 56 3.86 17.22 -6.53
C GLU A 56 3.52 18.08 -5.30
N LEU A 57 3.21 17.45 -4.16
CA LEU A 57 2.86 18.13 -2.90
C LEU A 57 4.00 18.98 -2.32
N HIS A 58 5.24 18.50 -2.45
CA HIS A 58 6.42 19.26 -2.09
C HIS A 58 6.66 20.45 -3.04
N ARG A 59 6.42 20.27 -4.35
CA ARG A 59 6.52 21.36 -5.33
C ARG A 59 5.46 22.44 -5.10
N ASP A 60 4.28 22.04 -4.63
CA ASP A 60 3.20 22.92 -4.16
C ASP A 60 3.52 23.66 -2.85
N GLY A 61 4.65 23.36 -2.20
CA GLY A 61 5.06 23.97 -0.94
C GLY A 61 4.23 23.53 0.26
N LYS A 62 3.42 22.47 0.12
CA LYS A 62 2.56 21.91 1.17
C LYS A 62 3.26 20.86 2.02
N LEU A 63 4.51 20.54 1.70
CA LEU A 63 5.30 19.48 2.32
C LEU A 63 6.75 19.95 2.41
N SER A 64 7.38 19.82 3.58
CA SER A 64 8.78 20.19 3.78
C SER A 64 9.74 19.18 3.13
N THR A 65 10.94 19.59 2.75
CA THR A 65 11.99 18.70 2.23
C THR A 65 12.31 17.54 3.19
N GLU A 66 12.27 17.81 4.49
CA GLU A 66 12.52 16.81 5.53
C GLU A 66 11.42 15.75 5.60
N GLU A 67 10.17 16.20 5.49
CA GLU A 67 8.98 15.35 5.50
C GLU A 67 8.90 14.51 4.22
N LEU A 68 9.29 15.08 3.07
CA LEU A 68 9.36 14.36 1.80
C LEU A 68 10.35 13.21 1.90
N LYS A 69 11.56 13.45 2.41
CA LYS A 69 12.59 12.42 2.53
C LYS A 69 12.16 11.26 3.41
N LEU A 70 11.51 11.56 4.54
CA LEU A 70 11.03 10.56 5.49
C LEU A 70 9.88 9.73 4.90
N ALA A 71 9.01 10.37 4.11
CA ALA A 71 7.91 9.70 3.44
C ALA A 71 8.37 8.86 2.23
N GLU A 72 9.35 9.34 1.45
CA GLU A 72 10.00 8.56 0.39
C GLU A 72 10.66 7.29 0.92
N GLU A 73 11.42 7.39 2.02
CA GLU A 73 12.08 6.25 2.67
C GLU A 73 11.07 5.21 3.15
N LYS A 74 9.94 5.66 3.69
CA LYS A 74 8.85 4.78 4.15
C LYS A 74 8.16 4.06 2.99
N ILE A 75 7.98 4.74 1.84
CA ILE A 75 7.42 4.10 0.64
C ILE A 75 8.40 3.07 0.09
N ILE A 76 9.68 3.43 -0.08
CA ILE A 76 10.71 2.52 -0.61
C ILE A 76 10.85 1.28 0.29
N SER A 77 10.88 1.45 1.61
CA SER A 77 10.98 0.32 2.55
C SER A 77 9.74 -0.58 2.49
N SER A 78 8.54 -0.01 2.38
CA SER A 78 7.31 -0.81 2.23
C SER A 78 7.27 -1.60 0.91
N VAL A 79 7.74 -1.00 -0.19
CA VAL A 79 7.88 -1.70 -1.47
C VAL A 79 8.91 -2.81 -1.36
N GLN A 80 10.06 -2.56 -0.73
CA GLN A 80 11.10 -3.56 -0.56
C GLN A 80 10.68 -4.72 0.35
N ALA A 81 9.87 -4.44 1.38
CA ALA A 81 9.29 -5.45 2.27
C ALA A 81 8.16 -6.26 1.62
N GLY A 82 7.44 -5.69 0.65
CA GLY A 82 6.38 -6.37 -0.10
C GLY A 82 6.88 -7.27 -1.23
N ILE A 83 8.16 -7.21 -1.60
CA ILE A 83 8.75 -8.14 -2.56
C ILE A 83 9.00 -9.47 -1.85
N SER A 84 8.27 -10.51 -2.25
CA SER A 84 8.46 -11.86 -1.70
C SER A 84 9.87 -12.39 -1.97
N ASP A 85 10.37 -13.24 -1.07
CA ASP A 85 11.69 -13.87 -1.23
C ASP A 85 11.80 -14.66 -2.54
N GLU A 86 10.68 -15.22 -3.01
CA GLU A 86 10.56 -15.90 -4.31
C GLU A 86 10.80 -14.95 -5.48
N THR A 87 10.20 -13.75 -5.44
CA THR A 87 10.38 -12.72 -6.48
C THR A 87 11.82 -12.19 -6.49
N ARG A 88 12.45 -12.07 -5.30
CA ARG A 88 13.87 -11.72 -5.15
C ARG A 88 14.79 -12.79 -5.75
N ALA A 89 14.51 -14.06 -5.48
CA ALA A 89 15.28 -15.18 -6.02
C ALA A 89 15.18 -15.27 -7.55
N GLU A 90 13.99 -15.00 -8.10
CA GLU A 90 13.79 -14.96 -9.55
C GLU A 90 14.49 -13.75 -10.20
N LEU A 91 14.49 -12.59 -9.56
CA LEU A 91 15.25 -11.43 -10.05
C LEU A 91 16.75 -11.68 -10.10
N ASP A 92 17.30 -12.38 -9.10
CA ASP A 92 18.72 -12.74 -9.05
C ASP A 92 19.08 -13.75 -10.15
N ARG A 93 18.16 -14.67 -10.45
CA ARG A 93 18.28 -15.63 -11.55
C ARG A 93 18.31 -14.96 -12.93
N ILE A 94 17.51 -13.92 -13.12
CA ILE A 94 17.41 -13.21 -14.40
C ILE A 94 18.56 -12.22 -14.59
N ARG A 95 19.24 -11.78 -13.52
CA ARG A 95 20.38 -10.86 -13.63
C ARG A 95 21.51 -11.55 -14.41
N PRO A 96 21.80 -11.12 -15.66
CA PRO A 96 22.86 -11.74 -16.44
C PRO A 96 24.18 -11.49 -15.71
N ARG A 97 24.89 -12.58 -15.45
CA ARG A 97 26.16 -12.68 -14.72
C ARG A 97 27.29 -11.93 -15.44
N LYS A 98 27.18 -10.61 -15.57
CA LYS A 98 28.19 -9.75 -16.19
C LYS A 98 29.10 -9.18 -15.10
N SER A 99 29.89 -10.05 -14.48
CA SER A 99 31.29 -9.78 -14.07
C SER A 99 31.84 -10.96 -13.28
N THR A 100 32.15 -12.05 -13.96
CA THR A 100 33.25 -12.93 -13.53
C THR A 100 34.07 -13.23 -14.77
N ALA A 101 34.57 -12.15 -15.37
CA ALA A 101 35.71 -12.19 -16.27
C ALA A 101 36.85 -11.48 -15.55
N GLN A 102 37.51 -12.20 -14.63
CA GLN A 102 38.89 -11.90 -14.28
C GLN A 102 39.72 -13.12 -14.68
N PRO A 103 40.56 -13.00 -15.72
CA PRO A 103 41.35 -14.10 -16.24
C PRO A 103 42.49 -14.38 -15.28
N ALA A 104 42.46 -15.52 -14.60
CA ALA A 104 43.66 -16.10 -14.01
C ALA A 104 44.51 -16.70 -15.15
N SER A 105 45.09 -15.81 -15.95
CA SER A 105 46.19 -16.10 -16.87
C SER A 105 47.42 -15.42 -16.30
N ALA A 106 48.06 -16.05 -15.32
CA ALA A 106 49.43 -15.71 -14.88
C ALA A 106 49.98 -16.81 -13.97
N GLU A 107 50.02 -18.07 -14.39
CA GLU A 107 50.96 -19.03 -13.78
C GLU A 107 51.24 -20.20 -14.74
N ASN A 108 52.02 -19.91 -15.79
CA ASN A 108 52.83 -20.93 -16.45
C ASN A 108 54.14 -20.23 -16.85
N SER A 109 55.15 -20.37 -16.00
CA SER A 109 56.57 -20.17 -16.29
C SER A 109 57.24 -21.20 -15.38
N ASP A 110 57.47 -22.43 -15.85
CA ASP A 110 58.67 -22.78 -16.63
C ASP A 110 59.92 -22.11 -16.06
N SER A 111 60.65 -22.88 -15.25
CA SER A 111 62.02 -22.63 -14.78
C SER A 111 62.50 -23.88 -14.05
N ASP A 112 63.03 -24.83 -14.81
CA ASP A 112 63.97 -25.85 -14.33
C ASP A 112 65.05 -25.23 -13.43
N PRO A 113 65.43 -25.85 -12.31
CA PRO A 113 66.77 -25.72 -11.78
C PRO A 113 67.61 -26.93 -12.20
N VAL A 114 68.60 -26.63 -13.04
CA VAL A 114 69.77 -27.43 -13.34
C VAL A 114 70.65 -27.45 -12.08
N ASP A 115 70.93 -28.64 -11.54
CA ASP A 115 72.25 -29.13 -11.07
C ASP A 115 72.12 -30.50 -10.37
#